data_AF-A0AAW9U6I5-F1
#
_entry.id   AF-A0AAW9U6I5-F1
#
_cell.length_a   1.000
_cell.length_b   1.000
_cell.length_c   1.000
_cell.angle_alpha   90.00
_cell.angle_beta   90.00
_cell.angle_gamma   90.00
#
_symmetry.space_group_name_H-M   'P 1'
#
loop_
_entity.id
_entity.type
_entity.pdbx_description
1 polymer ?
#
loop_
_entity_poly.entity_id
_entity_poly.type
_entity_poly.pdbx_seq_one_letter_code
_entity_poly.pdbx_strand_id
1 'polypeptide(L)'
;MKFCPNCGNKLKQDDKFCEKCGRNLSQNKIGRSAEQAKSQILNKLKNLGTSWFKKDKHRQYTIGAVIVLIFLILFAGHIHNNGGSIVTPKNVSFSKANKGTRIWFSADGTAKDSKVTEIIRLRGDKATKYDVYDDSITLGKLSSMSNSRIMQLAKYQDKKSFSHIVKDWNLYNDIPNPSYTFYDLYNHEPNCNIEVINSDNDGLYFDGNGKILDQISNETGVDDDELPLYSENNKNINVASTLKSAFQRSLDSVDYKGPRTAEIYTKATTDSSGNETISQFLSIPSTYYDNTDVCNNNFYNICKSNPTIVKKIISYEKETRPYITNITSLSEYDEAFSKFVKPIIDSRKFQNQYTKNAFKSQNGWDKFNLNYTTSFKIYNSRFIGYGWTYNKASGVLVTKAQNDQQKAVFAKPSN
;
A
#
# COMPACT_ATOMS: atom_id res chain seq x y z
N MET A 1 -33.65 -7.89 8.80
CA MET A 1 -32.72 -6.87 8.26
C MET A 1 -31.88 -6.32 9.39
N LYS A 2 -30.55 -6.23 9.21
CA LYS A 2 -29.64 -5.71 10.23
C LYS A 2 -29.24 -4.28 9.85
N PHE A 3 -29.18 -3.39 10.83
CA PHE A 3 -28.69 -2.02 10.64
C PHE A 3 -27.39 -1.84 11.40
N CYS A 4 -26.50 -1.03 10.86
CA CYS A 4 -25.24 -0.70 11.51
C CYS A 4 -25.55 0.03 12.82
N PRO A 5 -25.16 -0.51 13.98
CA PRO A 5 -25.44 0.10 15.28
C PRO A 5 -24.68 1.42 15.53
N ASN A 6 -23.83 1.82 14.58
CA ASN A 6 -23.03 3.05 14.66
C ASN A 6 -23.49 4.15 13.71
N CYS A 7 -24.18 3.82 12.61
CA CYS A 7 -24.53 4.83 11.60
C CYS A 7 -25.88 4.58 10.90
N GLY A 8 -26.64 3.57 11.32
CA GLY A 8 -27.97 3.27 10.78
C GLY A 8 -27.99 2.74 9.34
N ASN A 9 -26.84 2.45 8.72
CA ASN A 9 -26.81 1.88 7.36
C ASN A 9 -27.43 0.48 7.35
N LYS A 10 -28.19 0.15 6.30
CA LYS A 10 -28.65 -1.22 6.07
C LYS A 10 -27.44 -2.12 5.81
N LEU A 11 -27.42 -3.30 6.43
CA LEU A 11 -26.34 -4.28 6.32
C LEU A 11 -26.84 -5.54 5.61
N LYS A 12 -25.96 -6.19 4.85
CA LYS A 12 -26.16 -7.55 4.35
C LYS A 12 -25.94 -8.55 5.49
N GLN A 13 -26.53 -9.74 5.36
CA GLN A 13 -26.62 -10.73 6.44
C GLN A 13 -25.23 -11.17 6.96
N ASP A 14 -24.23 -11.19 6.08
CA ASP A 14 -22.87 -11.66 6.35
C ASP A 14 -21.82 -10.54 6.39
N ASP A 15 -22.25 -9.27 6.46
CA ASP A 15 -21.34 -8.14 6.55
C ASP A 15 -20.52 -8.23 7.85
N LYS A 16 -19.22 -8.50 7.69
CA LYS A 16 -18.24 -8.43 8.78
C LYS A 16 -17.91 -6.98 9.16
N PHE A 17 -18.20 -6.03 8.27
CA PHE A 17 -17.98 -4.60 8.46
C PHE A 17 -19.09 -3.78 7.78
N CYS A 18 -19.42 -2.62 8.35
CA CYS A 18 -20.34 -1.69 7.70
C CYS A 18 -19.64 -0.97 6.54
N GLU A 19 -20.13 -1.15 5.31
CA GLU A 19 -19.64 -0.48 4.10
C GLU A 19 -19.64 1.06 4.20
N LYS A 20 -20.64 1.64 4.88
CA LYS A 20 -20.78 3.10 4.99
C LYS A 20 -19.81 3.71 6.00
N CYS A 21 -19.49 2.98 7.09
CA CYS A 21 -18.82 3.58 8.23
C CYS A 21 -17.63 2.78 8.78
N GLY A 22 -17.31 1.63 8.20
CA GLY A 22 -16.17 0.78 8.57
C GLY A 22 -16.28 0.07 9.92
N ARG A 23 -17.43 0.09 10.61
CA ARG A 23 -17.58 -0.59 11.90
C ARG A 23 -17.46 -2.09 11.70
N ASN A 24 -16.52 -2.74 12.40
CA ASN A 24 -16.46 -4.20 12.52
C ASN A 24 -17.70 -4.72 13.28
N LEU A 25 -18.40 -5.67 12.67
CA LEU A 25 -19.66 -6.26 13.15
C LEU A 25 -19.45 -7.67 13.75
N SER A 26 -18.23 -8.21 13.64
CA SER A 26 -17.83 -9.53 14.18
C SER A 26 -17.44 -9.51 15.67
N GLN A 27 -17.33 -8.35 16.32
CA GLN A 27 -17.04 -8.24 17.76
C GLN A 27 -18.31 -8.28 18.61
N ASN A 28 -19.00 -9.41 18.64
CA ASN A 28 -20.21 -9.61 19.46
C ASN A 28 -19.91 -10.07 20.90
N LYS A 29 -18.67 -9.91 21.40
CA LYS A 29 -18.30 -10.20 22.81
C LYS A 29 -18.43 -8.98 23.73
N ILE A 30 -18.68 -7.78 23.21
CA ILE A 30 -18.72 -6.54 24.00
C ILE A 30 -20.06 -6.37 24.74
N GLY A 31 -21.15 -6.98 24.28
CA GLY A 31 -22.47 -6.89 24.94
C GLY A 31 -22.48 -7.47 26.35
N ARG A 32 -21.97 -8.70 26.53
CA ARG A 32 -21.89 -9.35 27.86
C ARG A 32 -20.86 -8.66 28.78
N SER A 33 -19.74 -8.17 28.22
CA SER A 33 -18.71 -7.49 29.01
C SER A 33 -19.12 -6.10 29.49
N ALA A 34 -19.89 -5.34 28.71
CA ALA A 34 -20.39 -4.02 29.15
C ALA A 34 -21.48 -4.14 30.23
N GLU A 35 -22.32 -5.17 30.15
CA GLU A 35 -23.36 -5.44 31.17
C GLU A 35 -22.76 -6.02 32.46
N GLN A 36 -21.76 -6.89 32.34
CA GLN A 36 -20.97 -7.39 33.47
C GLN A 36 -20.08 -6.30 34.10
N ALA A 37 -19.49 -5.43 33.29
CA ALA A 37 -18.73 -4.27 33.81
C ALA A 37 -19.68 -3.26 34.48
N LYS A 38 -20.86 -3.01 33.92
CA LYS A 38 -21.88 -2.15 34.53
C LYS A 38 -22.37 -2.72 35.86
N SER A 39 -22.64 -4.03 35.94
CA SER A 39 -23.08 -4.67 37.19
C SER A 39 -21.97 -4.76 38.23
N GLN A 40 -20.71 -5.00 37.82
CA GLN A 40 -19.55 -4.97 38.71
C GLN A 40 -19.24 -3.56 39.22
N ILE A 41 -19.35 -2.53 38.37
CA ILE A 41 -19.18 -1.12 38.75
C ILE A 41 -20.32 -0.69 39.68
N LEU A 42 -21.57 -1.06 39.40
CA LEU A 42 -22.72 -0.77 40.27
C LEU A 42 -22.61 -1.46 41.63
N ASN A 43 -22.15 -2.72 41.68
CA ASN A 43 -21.92 -3.42 42.95
C ASN A 43 -20.73 -2.83 43.73
N LYS A 44 -19.66 -2.39 43.06
CA LYS A 44 -18.55 -1.66 43.71
C LYS A 44 -18.98 -0.27 44.21
N LEU A 45 -19.85 0.43 43.47
CA LEU A 45 -20.44 1.72 43.89
C LEU A 45 -21.38 1.57 45.09
N LYS A 46 -22.10 0.45 45.22
CA LYS A 46 -22.95 0.16 46.40
C LYS A 46 -22.14 -0.11 47.67
N ASN A 47 -20.93 -0.69 47.54
CA ASN A 47 -20.03 -1.00 48.66
C ASN A 47 -19.05 0.14 49.00
N LEU A 48 -19.00 1.21 48.21
CA LEU A 48 -18.33 2.45 48.59
C LEU A 48 -19.15 3.12 49.69
N GLY A 49 -18.70 2.97 50.94
CA GLY A 49 -19.34 3.53 52.12
C GLY A 49 -19.61 5.02 51.95
N THR A 50 -20.87 5.37 51.70
CA THR A 50 -21.36 6.75 51.62
C THR A 50 -21.46 7.42 53.00
N SER A 51 -20.83 6.85 54.03
CA SER A 51 -20.79 7.43 55.38
C SER A 51 -20.13 8.81 55.39
N TRP A 52 -19.22 9.09 54.46
CA TRP A 52 -18.58 10.40 54.31
C TRP A 52 -19.51 11.47 53.71
N PHE A 53 -20.64 11.10 53.11
CA PHE A 53 -21.62 12.03 52.52
C PHE A 53 -22.76 12.43 53.48
N LYS A 54 -22.73 11.99 54.74
CA LYS A 54 -23.78 12.25 55.75
C LYS A 54 -23.53 13.49 56.64
N LYS A 55 -22.87 14.55 56.14
CA LYS A 55 -22.79 15.84 56.87
C LYS A 55 -23.22 17.03 56.01
N ASP A 56 -24.29 17.67 56.47
CA ASP A 56 -25.31 18.32 55.65
C ASP A 56 -25.01 19.78 55.21
N LYS A 57 -23.74 20.10 54.94
CA LYS A 57 -23.37 21.46 54.47
C LYS A 57 -22.48 21.49 53.23
N HIS A 58 -21.86 20.38 52.85
CA HIS A 58 -20.91 20.35 51.72
C HIS A 58 -21.25 19.35 50.60
N ARG A 59 -22.39 18.66 50.68
CA ARG A 59 -22.83 17.64 49.71
C ARG A 59 -22.92 18.13 48.26
N GLN A 60 -23.32 19.39 48.05
CA GLN A 60 -23.37 20.00 46.72
C GLN A 60 -21.97 20.27 46.13
N TYR A 61 -20.99 20.61 46.97
CA TYR A 61 -19.61 20.85 46.54
C TYR A 61 -18.89 19.54 46.21
N THR A 62 -19.14 18.46 46.96
CA THR A 62 -18.55 17.15 46.67
C THR A 62 -19.14 16.52 45.40
N ILE A 63 -20.45 16.65 45.17
CA ILE A 63 -21.07 16.24 43.90
C ILE A 63 -20.51 17.07 42.74
N GLY A 64 -20.38 18.39 42.91
CA GLY A 64 -19.76 19.27 41.92
C GLY A 64 -18.31 18.88 41.58
N ALA A 65 -17.49 18.60 42.60
CA ALA A 65 -16.10 18.19 42.42
C ALA A 65 -15.96 16.86 41.66
N VAL A 66 -16.82 15.88 41.93
CA VAL A 66 -16.83 14.58 41.23
C VAL A 66 -17.24 14.76 39.76
N ILE A 67 -18.25 15.58 39.48
CA ILE A 67 -18.67 15.89 38.10
C ILE A 67 -17.54 16.56 37.33
N VAL A 68 -16.88 17.56 37.93
CA VAL A 68 -15.71 18.24 37.32
C VAL A 68 -14.58 17.25 37.06
N LEU A 69 -14.28 16.34 37.99
CA LEU A 69 -13.25 15.31 37.81
C LEU A 69 -13.58 14.36 36.64
N ILE A 70 -14.83 13.92 36.51
CA ILE A 70 -15.29 13.08 35.39
C ILE A 70 -15.15 13.84 34.07
N PHE A 71 -15.55 15.12 34.03
CA PHE A 71 -15.35 15.97 32.84
C PHE A 71 -13.87 16.11 32.48
N LEU A 72 -12.99 16.31 33.46
CA LEU A 72 -11.54 16.38 33.24
C LEU A 72 -10.98 15.05 32.69
N ILE A 73 -11.44 13.90 33.19
CA ILE A 73 -11.02 12.58 32.70
C ILE A 73 -11.52 12.35 31.27
N LEU A 74 -12.78 12.69 30.97
CA LEU A 74 -13.35 12.58 29.62
C LEU A 74 -12.66 13.55 28.65
N PHE A 75 -12.35 14.77 29.09
CA PHE A 75 -11.63 15.77 28.32
C PHE A 75 -10.19 15.34 28.05
N ALA A 76 -9.47 14.86 29.06
CA ALA A 76 -8.13 14.30 28.92
C ALA A 76 -8.10 13.07 28.00
N GLY A 77 -9.08 12.17 28.15
CA GLY A 77 -9.25 11.02 27.27
C GLY A 77 -9.57 11.42 25.82
N HIS A 78 -10.37 12.47 25.62
CA HIS A 78 -10.67 13.01 24.30
C HIS A 78 -9.43 13.64 23.64
N ILE A 79 -8.63 14.39 24.40
CA ILE A 79 -7.35 14.95 23.94
C ILE A 79 -6.40 13.81 23.55
N HIS A 80 -6.21 12.80 24.41
CA HIS A 80 -5.29 11.70 24.16
C HIS A 80 -5.69 10.87 22.92
N ASN A 81 -6.98 10.55 22.79
CA ASN A 81 -7.51 9.76 21.67
C ASN A 81 -7.47 10.50 20.31
N ASN A 82 -7.33 11.83 20.32
CA ASN A 82 -7.25 12.67 19.13
C ASN A 82 -5.83 13.22 18.86
N GLY A 83 -4.79 12.64 19.47
CA GLY A 83 -3.40 13.12 19.29
C GLY A 83 -3.21 14.57 19.74
N GLY A 84 -4.10 15.05 20.61
CA GLY A 84 -4.06 16.35 21.25
C GLY A 84 -2.88 16.46 22.20
N SER A 85 -2.33 17.67 22.29
CA SER A 85 -1.46 18.07 23.38
C SER A 85 -2.23 19.07 24.23
N ILE A 86 -2.03 19.06 25.56
CA ILE A 86 -2.57 20.07 26.48
C ILE A 86 -2.08 21.47 26.06
N VAL A 87 -0.90 21.53 25.43
CA VAL A 87 -0.35 22.72 24.76
C VAL A 87 -0.30 22.44 23.26
N THR A 88 -1.30 22.94 22.52
CA THR A 88 -1.33 22.83 21.06
C THR A 88 -0.29 23.77 20.44
N PRO A 89 0.70 23.25 19.69
CA PRO A 89 1.75 24.09 19.11
C PRO A 89 1.17 25.02 18.03
N LYS A 90 1.63 26.27 17.97
CA LYS A 90 1.24 27.23 16.93
C LYS A 90 1.78 26.82 15.54
N ASN A 91 2.99 26.30 15.51
CA ASN A 91 3.67 25.88 14.28
C ASN A 91 3.73 24.35 14.24
N VAL A 92 3.28 23.78 13.12
CA VAL A 92 3.28 22.34 12.87
C VAL A 92 4.23 22.05 11.71
N SER A 93 5.22 21.21 11.95
CA SER A 93 6.11 20.70 10.90
C SER A 93 5.94 19.19 10.77
N PHE A 94 6.02 18.67 9.54
CA PHE A 94 6.14 17.23 9.29
C PHE A 94 7.51 16.70 9.75
N SER A 95 8.59 17.40 9.46
CA SER A 95 9.96 16.95 9.75
C SER A 95 10.35 17.02 11.23
N LYS A 96 9.63 17.82 12.02
CA LYS A 96 9.82 17.95 13.47
C LYS A 96 8.46 17.91 14.16
N ALA A 97 7.83 16.73 14.24
CA ALA A 97 6.58 16.63 14.98
C ALA A 97 6.82 16.96 16.45
N ASN A 98 6.19 18.05 16.91
CA ASN A 98 6.12 18.39 18.34
C ASN A 98 5.69 17.15 19.16
N LYS A 99 6.19 17.00 20.39
CA LYS A 99 5.91 15.88 21.31
C LYS A 99 4.44 15.43 21.25
N GLY A 100 4.12 14.43 20.42
CA GLY A 100 2.75 14.05 20.11
C GLY A 100 2.65 13.16 18.88
N THR A 101 1.52 12.45 18.76
CA THR A 101 1.19 11.66 17.56
C THR A 101 0.31 12.49 16.66
N ARG A 102 0.70 12.66 15.39
CA ARG A 102 -0.10 13.29 14.35
C ARG A 102 -0.46 12.30 13.25
N ILE A 103 -1.64 12.49 12.69
CA ILE A 103 -2.10 11.75 11.52
C ILE A 103 -2.03 12.71 10.34
N TRP A 104 -1.29 12.35 9.32
CA TRP A 104 -1.18 13.05 8.06
C TRP A 104 -1.88 12.25 6.96
N PHE A 105 -2.32 12.96 5.93
CA PHE A 105 -3.06 12.43 4.79
C PHE A 105 -2.36 12.90 3.53
N SER A 106 -1.93 11.97 2.68
CA SER A 106 -1.58 12.28 1.30
C SER A 106 -2.86 12.21 0.47
N ALA A 107 -3.15 13.25 -0.31
CA ALA A 107 -4.33 13.32 -1.15
C ALA A 107 -4.04 13.99 -2.49
N ASP A 108 -4.85 13.69 -3.50
CA ASP A 108 -4.74 14.26 -4.86
C ASP A 108 -5.06 15.76 -4.95
N GLY A 109 -5.65 16.35 -3.91
CA GLY A 109 -6.05 17.75 -3.88
C GLY A 109 -6.62 18.22 -2.55
N THR A 110 -7.27 19.38 -2.56
CA THR A 110 -7.78 20.07 -1.35
C THR A 110 -9.30 20.03 -1.21
N ALA A 111 -10.00 19.41 -2.15
CA ALA A 111 -11.45 19.34 -2.16
C ALA A 111 -11.98 18.26 -1.20
N LYS A 112 -13.28 18.31 -0.88
CA LYS A 112 -13.91 17.33 0.05
C LYS A 112 -13.91 15.90 -0.51
N ASP A 113 -13.90 15.77 -1.82
CA ASP A 113 -13.91 14.54 -2.61
C ASP A 113 -12.51 14.13 -3.07
N SER A 114 -11.48 14.92 -2.78
CA SER A 114 -10.09 14.55 -3.01
C SER A 114 -9.77 13.21 -2.35
N LYS A 115 -9.26 12.28 -3.16
CA LYS A 115 -8.95 10.91 -2.75
C LYS A 115 -7.71 10.92 -1.88
N VAL A 116 -7.74 10.15 -0.80
CA VAL A 116 -6.60 9.97 0.09
C VAL A 116 -5.88 8.70 -0.34
N THR A 117 -4.62 8.80 -0.73
CA THR A 117 -3.79 7.67 -1.17
C THR A 117 -3.01 7.05 -0.01
N GLU A 118 -2.61 7.87 0.97
CA GLU A 118 -1.88 7.40 2.15
C GLU A 118 -2.38 8.06 3.43
N ILE A 119 -2.33 7.29 4.52
CA ILE A 119 -2.48 7.79 5.89
C ILE A 119 -1.15 7.58 6.62
N ILE A 120 -0.53 8.64 7.10
CA ILE A 120 0.77 8.58 7.76
C ILE A 120 0.61 8.91 9.24
N ARG A 121 0.98 7.97 10.10
CA ARG A 121 1.10 8.22 11.55
C ARG A 121 2.52 8.67 11.84
N LEU A 122 2.65 9.90 12.33
CA LEU A 122 3.92 10.50 12.72
C LEU A 122 3.98 10.67 14.24
N ARG A 123 5.06 10.21 14.87
CA ARG A 123 5.32 10.32 16.31
C ARG A 123 6.78 10.71 16.51
N GLY A 124 7.02 12.00 16.80
CA GLY A 124 8.38 12.55 16.76
C GLY A 124 8.91 12.55 15.33
N ASP A 125 10.08 11.96 15.14
CA ASP A 125 10.74 11.71 13.85
C ASP A 125 10.37 10.37 13.23
N LYS A 126 9.56 9.53 13.91
CA LYS A 126 9.17 8.21 13.41
C LYS A 126 7.83 8.24 12.71
N ALA A 127 7.81 7.73 11.48
CA ALA A 127 6.60 7.57 10.69
C ALA A 127 6.22 6.11 10.49
N THR A 128 4.91 5.89 10.32
CA THR A 128 4.31 4.65 9.82
C THR A 128 3.34 5.05 8.72
N LYS A 129 3.63 4.68 7.47
CA LYS A 129 2.77 4.93 6.32
C LYS A 129 1.80 3.77 6.14
N TYR A 130 0.54 4.06 5.84
CA TYR A 130 -0.48 3.07 5.50
C TYR A 130 -1.05 3.44 4.14
N ASP A 131 -1.09 2.48 3.21
CA ASP A 131 -1.68 2.69 1.89
C ASP A 131 -3.21 2.65 1.98
N VAL A 132 -3.86 3.45 1.15
CA VAL A 132 -5.32 3.53 1.09
C VAL A 132 -5.80 2.99 -0.25
N TYR A 133 -6.58 1.91 -0.19
CA TYR A 133 -7.07 1.20 -1.36
C TYR A 133 -8.30 1.84 -1.99
N ASP A 134 -9.30 2.17 -1.16
CA ASP A 134 -10.61 2.58 -1.65
C ASP A 134 -10.63 4.08 -2.00
N ASP A 135 -10.90 4.42 -3.26
CA ASP A 135 -11.16 5.78 -3.73
C ASP A 135 -12.27 6.52 -2.95
N SER A 136 -13.16 5.77 -2.29
CA SER A 136 -14.19 6.33 -1.41
C SER A 136 -13.64 6.95 -0.12
N ILE A 137 -12.35 6.79 0.18
CA ILE A 137 -11.68 7.41 1.31
C ILE A 137 -11.18 8.78 0.89
N THR A 138 -12.00 9.80 1.16
CA THR A 138 -11.70 11.18 0.79
C THR A 138 -11.36 12.04 2.01
N LEU A 139 -10.76 13.21 1.78
CA LEU A 139 -10.53 14.19 2.85
C LEU A 139 -11.82 14.57 3.59
N GLY A 140 -12.94 14.69 2.86
CA GLY A 140 -14.27 14.94 3.44
C GLY A 140 -14.73 13.82 4.37
N LYS A 141 -14.50 12.56 3.99
CA LYS A 141 -14.82 11.41 4.85
C LYS A 141 -13.98 11.43 6.13
N LEU A 142 -12.66 11.67 6.02
CA LEU A 142 -11.74 11.70 7.16
C LEU A 142 -11.92 12.92 8.07
N SER A 143 -12.39 14.04 7.52
CA SER A 143 -12.59 15.30 8.25
C SER A 143 -13.48 15.15 9.49
N SER A 144 -14.47 14.25 9.43
CA SER A 144 -15.44 14.00 10.49
C SER A 144 -15.01 12.89 11.47
N MET A 145 -13.90 12.19 11.21
CA MET A 145 -13.47 11.04 11.99
C MET A 145 -12.49 11.41 13.10
N SER A 146 -12.56 10.69 14.23
CA SER A 146 -11.54 10.74 15.27
C SER A 146 -10.24 10.05 14.82
N ASN A 147 -9.10 10.44 15.39
CA ASN A 147 -7.80 9.87 14.97
C ASN A 147 -7.72 8.36 15.22
N SER A 148 -8.31 7.86 16.32
CA SER A 148 -8.42 6.43 16.59
C SER A 148 -9.18 5.68 15.48
N ARG A 149 -10.30 6.25 15.01
CA ARG A 149 -11.09 5.65 13.93
C ARG A 149 -10.37 5.70 12.59
N ILE A 150 -9.69 6.80 12.30
CA ILE A 150 -8.82 6.95 11.14
C ILE A 150 -7.71 5.88 11.16
N MET A 151 -7.12 5.61 12.32
CA MET A 151 -6.07 4.61 12.44
C MET A 151 -6.57 3.17 12.29
N GLN A 152 -7.79 2.87 12.72
CA GLN A 152 -8.44 1.58 12.42
C GLN A 152 -8.71 1.44 10.91
N LEU A 153 -9.19 2.51 10.28
CA LEU A 153 -9.41 2.55 8.84
C LEU A 153 -8.10 2.38 8.06
N ALA A 154 -7.03 3.08 8.44
CA ALA A 154 -5.72 2.99 7.81
C ALA A 154 -5.19 1.55 7.79
N LYS A 155 -5.19 0.86 8.93
CA LYS A 155 -4.78 -0.56 9.02
C LYS A 155 -5.65 -1.49 8.18
N TYR A 156 -6.95 -1.20 8.10
CA TYR A 156 -7.87 -1.99 7.29
C TYR A 156 -7.62 -1.78 5.79
N GLN A 157 -7.46 -0.53 5.37
CA GLN A 157 -7.19 -0.17 3.99
C GLN A 157 -5.84 -0.71 3.52
N ASP A 158 -4.80 -0.60 4.34
CA ASP A 158 -3.46 -1.11 4.00
C ASP A 158 -3.46 -2.64 3.80
N LYS A 159 -4.11 -3.37 4.73
CA LYS A 159 -4.32 -4.82 4.56
C LYS A 159 -5.17 -5.14 3.33
N LYS A 160 -6.15 -4.30 3.01
CA LYS A 160 -6.97 -4.45 1.81
C LYS A 160 -6.12 -4.26 0.55
N SER A 161 -5.29 -3.22 0.48
CA SER A 161 -4.33 -2.99 -0.60
C SER A 161 -3.49 -4.24 -0.84
N PHE A 162 -2.88 -4.81 0.21
CA PHE A 162 -2.12 -6.06 0.11
C PHE A 162 -2.93 -7.20 -0.52
N SER A 163 -4.16 -7.43 -0.05
CA SER A 163 -5.02 -8.51 -0.59
C SER A 163 -5.50 -8.30 -2.02
N HIS A 164 -5.36 -7.09 -2.56
CA HIS A 164 -5.85 -6.71 -3.89
C HIS A 164 -4.70 -6.44 -4.89
N ILE A 165 -3.43 -6.57 -4.49
CA ILE A 165 -2.25 -6.36 -5.36
C ILE A 165 -2.45 -7.07 -6.71
N VAL A 166 -2.62 -8.40 -6.68
CA VAL A 166 -2.75 -9.20 -7.91
C VAL A 166 -4.05 -8.93 -8.66
N LYS A 167 -5.12 -8.58 -7.95
CA LYS A 167 -6.42 -8.33 -8.55
C LYS A 167 -6.37 -7.11 -9.49
N ASP A 168 -5.65 -6.08 -9.07
CA ASP A 168 -5.59 -4.80 -9.76
C ASP A 168 -4.47 -4.72 -10.79
N TRP A 169 -3.59 -5.74 -10.85
CA TRP A 169 -2.63 -5.87 -11.93
C TRP A 169 -3.31 -5.82 -13.29
N ASN A 170 -2.88 -4.85 -14.09
CA ASN A 170 -3.05 -4.85 -15.52
C ASN A 170 -2.24 -6.02 -16.07
N LEU A 171 -2.96 -7.05 -16.54
CA LEU A 171 -2.41 -8.28 -17.09
C LEU A 171 -1.35 -8.05 -18.19
N TYR A 172 -1.44 -6.90 -18.88
CA TYR A 172 -0.55 -6.54 -19.98
C TYR A 172 0.79 -5.95 -19.49
N ASN A 173 0.75 -5.08 -18.47
CA ASN A 173 1.91 -4.28 -18.05
C ASN A 173 2.57 -4.81 -16.76
N ASP A 174 1.79 -5.42 -15.87
CA ASP A 174 2.21 -5.65 -14.48
C ASP A 174 2.63 -7.09 -14.20
N ILE A 175 2.28 -8.03 -15.09
CA ILE A 175 2.84 -9.37 -15.02
C ILE A 175 4.24 -9.29 -15.64
N PRO A 176 5.32 -9.60 -14.89
CA PRO A 176 6.66 -9.57 -15.44
C PRO A 176 6.67 -10.43 -16.70
N ASN A 177 6.88 -9.78 -17.82
CA ASN A 177 7.03 -10.49 -19.06
C ASN A 177 8.44 -11.06 -19.07
N PRO A 178 8.65 -12.34 -19.42
CA PRO A 178 9.97 -12.83 -19.75
C PRO A 178 10.41 -12.17 -21.08
N SER A 179 10.72 -10.87 -21.02
CA SER A 179 10.76 -9.96 -22.17
C SER A 179 11.94 -10.17 -23.09
N TYR A 180 13.05 -10.73 -22.62
CA TYR A 180 14.22 -10.84 -23.49
C TYR A 180 14.38 -12.18 -24.20
N THR A 181 13.51 -13.16 -23.93
CA THR A 181 13.69 -14.53 -24.41
C THR A 181 13.60 -14.74 -25.92
N PHE A 182 13.24 -13.72 -26.71
CA PHE A 182 13.04 -13.94 -28.14
C PHE A 182 13.35 -12.75 -29.07
N TYR A 183 14.07 -11.74 -28.60
CA TYR A 183 14.54 -10.64 -29.45
C TYR A 183 15.51 -11.13 -30.55
N ASP A 184 16.36 -12.11 -30.22
CA ASP A 184 17.41 -12.62 -31.13
C ASP A 184 16.94 -13.45 -32.32
N LEU A 185 15.65 -13.82 -32.38
CA LEU A 185 15.13 -14.67 -33.46
C LEU A 185 14.59 -13.89 -34.66
N TYR A 186 14.39 -12.58 -34.52
CA TYR A 186 13.86 -11.74 -35.59
C TYR A 186 14.86 -11.52 -36.73
N ASN A 187 16.17 -11.59 -36.45
CA ASN A 187 17.21 -11.16 -37.39
C ASN A 187 18.21 -12.23 -37.85
N HIS A 188 18.19 -13.48 -37.35
CA HIS A 188 19.27 -14.43 -37.60
C HIS A 188 18.87 -15.87 -38.01
N GLU A 189 19.86 -16.58 -38.58
CA GLU A 189 19.83 -17.86 -39.29
C GLU A 189 19.26 -19.08 -38.50
N PRO A 190 18.91 -20.21 -39.16
CA PRO A 190 18.26 -21.40 -38.57
C PRO A 190 18.95 -22.12 -37.38
N ASN A 191 20.06 -21.60 -36.86
CA ASN A 191 20.80 -22.10 -35.69
C ASN A 191 20.87 -21.09 -34.53
N CYS A 192 19.98 -20.09 -34.49
CA CYS A 192 20.02 -19.04 -33.47
C CYS A 192 20.08 -19.57 -32.04
N ASN A 193 20.95 -18.93 -31.27
CA ASN A 193 21.01 -19.14 -29.85
C ASN A 193 19.81 -18.44 -29.19
N ILE A 194 19.22 -19.03 -28.15
CA ILE A 194 18.25 -18.33 -27.29
C ILE A 194 19.02 -17.72 -26.14
N GLU A 195 18.74 -16.44 -25.86
CA GLU A 195 19.22 -15.75 -24.69
C GLU A 195 18.13 -15.69 -23.61
N VAL A 196 18.49 -15.93 -22.35
CA VAL A 196 17.61 -15.73 -21.19
C VAL A 196 18.31 -14.82 -20.21
N ILE A 197 17.73 -13.65 -19.96
CA ILE A 197 18.31 -12.61 -19.10
C ILE A 197 17.58 -12.53 -17.75
N ASN A 198 18.32 -12.34 -16.66
CA ASN A 198 17.78 -12.14 -15.32
C ASN A 198 17.66 -10.63 -14.96
N SER A 199 17.22 -10.27 -13.74
CA SER A 199 17.08 -8.85 -13.36
C SER A 199 18.40 -8.10 -13.18
N ASP A 200 19.51 -8.83 -13.09
CA ASP A 200 20.86 -8.31 -12.90
C ASP A 200 21.63 -8.23 -14.24
N ASN A 201 20.93 -8.44 -15.36
CA ASN A 201 21.49 -8.54 -16.71
C ASN A 201 22.53 -9.67 -16.88
N ASP A 202 22.38 -10.77 -16.14
CA ASP A 202 23.10 -12.01 -16.49
C ASP A 202 22.35 -12.77 -17.58
N GLY A 203 23.08 -13.17 -18.62
CA GLY A 203 22.56 -13.93 -19.75
C GLY A 203 22.86 -15.43 -19.65
N LEU A 204 21.97 -16.24 -20.23
CA LEU A 204 22.21 -17.65 -20.57
C LEU A 204 21.98 -17.83 -22.07
N TYR A 205 23.00 -18.29 -22.77
CA TYR A 205 22.91 -18.62 -24.18
C TYR A 205 22.64 -20.10 -24.35
N PHE A 206 21.62 -20.45 -25.13
CA PHE A 206 21.27 -21.84 -25.46
C PHE A 206 21.39 -22.06 -26.95
N ASP A 207 21.91 -23.20 -27.39
CA ASP A 207 21.88 -23.57 -28.81
C ASP A 207 20.45 -23.88 -29.29
N GLY A 208 20.27 -24.06 -30.61
CA GLY A 208 18.99 -24.46 -31.22
C GLY A 208 18.44 -25.83 -30.80
N ASN A 209 19.15 -26.56 -29.91
CA ASN A 209 18.73 -27.81 -29.26
C ASN A 209 18.52 -27.65 -27.75
N GLY A 210 18.54 -26.42 -27.23
CA GLY A 210 18.35 -26.04 -25.84
C GLY A 210 19.50 -26.40 -24.92
N LYS A 211 20.73 -26.61 -25.42
CA LYS A 211 21.92 -26.82 -24.60
C LYS A 211 22.54 -25.46 -24.26
N ILE A 212 22.88 -25.23 -22.99
CA ILE A 212 23.61 -24.02 -22.59
C ILE A 212 24.98 -24.00 -23.28
N LEU A 213 25.26 -22.90 -23.98
CA LEU A 213 26.52 -22.60 -24.65
C LEU A 213 27.42 -21.73 -23.78
N ASP A 214 26.85 -20.69 -23.16
CA ASP A 214 27.58 -19.72 -22.36
C ASP A 214 26.72 -19.09 -21.25
N GLN A 215 27.38 -18.48 -20.28
CA GLN A 215 26.79 -17.69 -19.21
C GLN A 215 27.59 -16.40 -19.04
N ILE A 216 26.99 -15.25 -19.31
CA ILE A 216 27.66 -13.94 -19.28
C ILE A 216 27.08 -13.10 -18.13
N SER A 217 27.92 -12.26 -17.53
CA SER A 217 27.51 -11.31 -16.49
C SER A 217 27.50 -9.88 -17.01
N ASN A 218 26.47 -9.11 -16.65
CA ASN A 218 26.32 -7.68 -16.97
C ASN A 218 26.24 -7.38 -18.47
N GLU A 219 25.34 -8.03 -19.20
CA GLU A 219 24.99 -7.61 -20.55
C GLU A 219 24.54 -6.14 -20.53
N THR A 220 25.28 -5.31 -21.28
CA THR A 220 25.04 -3.87 -21.34
C THR A 220 23.97 -3.58 -22.38
N GLY A 221 22.82 -3.09 -21.92
CA GLY A 221 21.81 -2.47 -22.77
C GLY A 221 20.78 -3.48 -23.26
N VAL A 222 19.61 -3.42 -22.66
CA VAL A 222 18.42 -4.01 -23.26
C VAL A 222 17.32 -2.96 -23.16
N ASP A 223 16.79 -2.55 -24.31
CA ASP A 223 15.67 -1.61 -24.38
C ASP A 223 14.42 -2.33 -23.82
N ASP A 224 13.74 -1.68 -22.85
CA ASP A 224 12.60 -2.22 -22.09
C ASP A 224 11.35 -2.54 -22.94
N ASP A 225 11.41 -2.28 -24.24
CA ASP A 225 10.32 -2.39 -25.18
C ASP A 225 10.63 -3.50 -26.19
N GLU A 226 10.31 -4.76 -25.87
CA GLU A 226 9.74 -5.74 -26.81
C GLU A 226 9.61 -7.15 -26.20
N LEU A 227 8.63 -7.90 -26.70
CA LEU A 227 7.89 -8.87 -25.90
C LEU A 227 7.45 -10.05 -26.78
N PRO A 228 7.94 -11.28 -26.60
CA PRO A 228 7.61 -12.35 -27.54
C PRO A 228 6.61 -13.36 -26.97
N LEU A 229 5.66 -12.80 -26.22
CA LEU A 229 4.35 -13.40 -26.00
C LEU A 229 3.27 -12.41 -26.43
N TYR A 230 3.58 -11.58 -27.42
CA TYR A 230 2.66 -10.60 -27.94
C TYR A 230 1.88 -11.12 -29.14
N SER A 231 0.56 -11.06 -29.02
CA SER A 231 -0.37 -11.05 -30.14
C SER A 231 -1.30 -9.88 -29.86
N GLU A 232 -1.10 -8.81 -30.64
CA GLU A 232 -1.85 -7.55 -30.63
C GLU A 232 -3.35 -7.76 -30.90
N ASN A 233 -3.74 -8.95 -31.36
CA ASN A 233 -5.09 -9.30 -31.75
C ASN A 233 -5.62 -10.51 -30.97
N ASN A 234 -6.08 -10.26 -29.74
CA ASN A 234 -7.07 -11.06 -29.01
C ASN A 234 -6.90 -12.60 -29.03
N LYS A 235 -6.08 -13.16 -28.12
CA LYS A 235 -6.28 -14.51 -27.49
C LYS A 235 -5.24 -14.96 -26.45
N ASN A 236 -4.23 -14.15 -26.09
CA ASN A 236 -3.32 -14.45 -24.96
C ASN A 236 -3.91 -14.27 -23.55
N ILE A 237 -5.25 -14.13 -23.44
CA ILE A 237 -6.01 -14.06 -22.17
C ILE A 237 -5.69 -15.26 -21.25
N ASN A 238 -5.37 -16.42 -21.82
CA ASN A 238 -5.09 -17.63 -21.04
C ASN A 238 -3.75 -17.61 -20.31
N VAL A 239 -2.67 -17.06 -20.90
CA VAL A 239 -1.36 -17.00 -20.22
C VAL A 239 -1.41 -16.07 -19.03
N ALA A 240 -1.89 -14.86 -19.29
CA ALA A 240 -1.98 -13.82 -18.29
C ALA A 240 -2.94 -14.21 -17.16
N SER A 241 -4.08 -14.86 -17.47
CA SER A 241 -5.00 -15.38 -16.44
C SER A 241 -4.46 -16.58 -15.67
N THR A 242 -3.75 -17.52 -16.32
CA THR A 242 -3.07 -18.64 -15.65
C THR A 242 -2.01 -18.13 -14.68
N LEU A 243 -1.15 -17.22 -15.13
CA LEU A 243 -0.12 -16.62 -14.27
C LEU A 243 -0.74 -15.75 -13.17
N LYS A 244 -1.76 -14.94 -13.46
CA LYS A 244 -2.50 -14.17 -12.42
C LYS A 244 -3.06 -15.08 -11.34
N SER A 245 -3.59 -16.24 -11.71
CA SER A 245 -4.04 -17.25 -10.74
C SER A 245 -2.88 -17.85 -9.93
N ALA A 246 -1.71 -18.05 -10.53
CA ALA A 246 -0.51 -18.48 -9.82
C ALA A 246 -0.02 -17.42 -8.84
N PHE A 247 0.05 -16.15 -9.27
CA PHE A 247 0.38 -15.02 -8.42
C PHE A 247 -0.61 -14.86 -7.27
N GLN A 248 -1.90 -14.97 -7.52
CA GLN A 248 -2.91 -14.89 -6.45
C GLN A 248 -2.67 -15.97 -5.39
N ARG A 249 -2.38 -17.21 -5.80
CA ARG A 249 -2.06 -18.28 -4.84
C ARG A 249 -0.74 -18.06 -4.11
N SER A 250 0.26 -17.46 -4.76
CA SER A 250 1.50 -17.06 -4.12
C SER A 250 1.22 -15.99 -3.06
N LEU A 251 0.44 -14.96 -3.39
CA LEU A 251 0.00 -13.91 -2.46
C LEU A 251 -0.79 -14.48 -1.29
N ASP A 252 -1.74 -15.38 -1.55
CA ASP A 252 -2.57 -16.04 -0.52
C ASP A 252 -1.73 -16.88 0.46
N SER A 253 -0.54 -17.32 0.05
CA SER A 253 0.40 -18.05 0.91
C SER A 253 1.28 -17.15 1.77
N VAL A 254 1.26 -15.83 1.54
CA VAL A 254 2.06 -14.86 2.28
C VAL A 254 1.24 -14.23 3.40
N ASP A 255 1.78 -14.31 4.61
CA ASP A 255 1.24 -13.58 5.75
C ASP A 255 1.47 -12.08 5.60
N TYR A 256 0.37 -11.32 5.60
CA TYR A 256 0.43 -9.86 5.64
C TYR A 256 1.19 -9.37 6.89
N LYS A 257 2.26 -8.61 6.65
CA LYS A 257 2.97 -7.83 7.65
C LYS A 257 2.55 -6.36 7.55
N GLY A 258 2.11 -5.80 8.67
CA GLY A 258 1.75 -4.39 8.71
C GLY A 258 2.94 -3.48 8.42
N PRO A 259 2.68 -2.19 8.11
CA PRO A 259 3.73 -1.27 7.72
C PRO A 259 4.77 -1.06 8.81
N ARG A 260 6.03 -0.93 8.38
CA ARG A 260 7.13 -0.67 9.30
C ARG A 260 7.06 0.73 9.91
N THR A 261 7.64 0.88 11.09
CA THR A 261 7.88 2.20 11.71
C THR A 261 9.37 2.50 11.67
N ALA A 262 9.76 3.65 11.13
CA ALA A 262 11.14 4.10 11.14
C ALA A 262 11.25 5.63 11.13
N GLU A 263 12.46 6.12 11.36
CA GLU A 263 12.79 7.54 11.30
C GLU A 263 12.65 8.04 9.86
N ILE A 264 12.09 9.24 9.71
CA ILE A 264 12.00 9.91 8.42
C ILE A 264 13.34 10.58 8.10
N TYR A 265 13.66 10.70 6.82
CA TYR A 265 14.76 11.52 6.36
C TYR A 265 14.21 12.79 5.70
N THR A 266 14.80 13.94 6.05
CA THR A 266 14.36 15.24 5.51
C THR A 266 15.56 16.09 5.13
N LYS A 267 15.48 16.79 4.00
CA LYS A 267 16.50 17.75 3.55
C LYS A 267 15.82 19.06 3.17
N ALA A 268 16.22 20.14 3.84
CA ALA A 268 15.70 21.48 3.57
C ALA A 268 16.43 22.10 2.36
N THR A 269 15.69 22.83 1.55
CA THR A 269 16.21 23.78 0.56
C THR A 269 15.90 25.18 1.07
N THR A 270 16.90 26.05 1.08
CA THR A 270 16.78 27.42 1.58
C THR A 270 16.66 28.43 0.46
N ASP A 271 16.21 29.63 0.83
CA ASP A 271 16.36 30.83 0.01
C ASP A 271 17.84 31.20 -0.18
N SER A 272 18.09 32.26 -0.95
CA SER A 272 19.45 32.77 -1.21
C SER A 272 20.17 33.27 0.03
N SER A 273 19.44 33.58 1.10
CA SER A 273 20.04 33.99 2.38
C SER A 273 20.52 32.80 3.22
N GLY A 274 20.06 31.59 2.92
CA GLY A 274 20.32 30.40 3.72
C GLY A 274 19.51 30.32 5.01
N ASN A 275 18.70 31.34 5.33
CA ASN A 275 18.03 31.45 6.62
C ASN A 275 16.61 30.91 6.61
N GLU A 276 15.93 30.93 5.46
CA GLU A 276 14.54 30.53 5.33
C GLU A 276 14.41 29.28 4.48
N THR A 277 13.70 28.26 4.99
CA THR A 277 13.42 27.05 4.23
C THR A 277 12.25 27.28 3.28
N ILE A 278 12.51 27.15 1.97
CA ILE A 278 11.52 27.36 0.91
C ILE A 278 10.89 26.05 0.43
N SER A 279 11.59 24.92 0.56
CA SER A 279 11.05 23.60 0.27
C SER A 279 11.76 22.53 1.10
N GLN A 280 11.18 21.34 1.17
CA GLN A 280 11.75 20.23 1.91
C GLN A 280 11.56 18.91 1.18
N PHE A 281 12.66 18.24 0.87
CA PHE A 281 12.64 16.85 0.49
C PHE A 281 12.34 15.99 1.71
N LEU A 282 11.51 14.98 1.53
CA LEU A 282 11.07 14.05 2.55
C LEU A 282 11.16 12.62 2.02
N SER A 283 11.65 11.71 2.86
CA SER A 283 11.67 10.27 2.63
C SER A 283 11.02 9.55 3.81
N ILE A 284 9.94 8.83 3.54
CA ILE A 284 9.07 8.17 4.53
C ILE A 284 9.21 6.66 4.42
N PRO A 285 9.25 5.91 5.53
CA PRO A 285 9.27 4.46 5.47
C PRO A 285 8.04 3.87 4.79
N SER A 286 8.29 2.94 3.86
CA SER A 286 7.28 2.14 3.17
C SER A 286 7.58 0.63 3.29
N THR A 287 6.55 -0.17 3.09
CA THR A 287 6.59 -1.63 3.02
C THR A 287 5.93 -2.05 1.72
N TYR A 288 6.69 -2.70 0.84
CA TYR A 288 6.21 -3.17 -0.46
C TYR A 288 6.15 -4.69 -0.50
N TYR A 289 5.40 -5.24 -1.45
CA TYR A 289 5.22 -6.68 -1.59
C TYR A 289 5.48 -7.15 -3.01
N ASP A 290 5.18 -6.35 -4.01
CA ASP A 290 5.42 -6.60 -5.43
C ASP A 290 6.91 -6.60 -5.77
N ASN A 291 7.54 -7.79 -5.72
CA ASN A 291 8.87 -8.01 -6.27
C ASN A 291 8.75 -8.75 -7.62
N THR A 292 8.39 -8.02 -8.67
CA THR A 292 8.26 -8.60 -10.01
C THR A 292 9.62 -9.05 -10.56
N ASP A 293 10.71 -8.37 -10.21
CA ASP A 293 12.09 -8.71 -10.65
C ASP A 293 12.51 -10.12 -10.23
N VAL A 294 12.07 -10.58 -9.06
CA VAL A 294 12.32 -11.95 -8.58
C VAL A 294 11.77 -13.00 -9.55
N CYS A 295 10.73 -12.69 -10.32
CA CYS A 295 10.16 -13.63 -11.29
C CYS A 295 11.10 -13.83 -12.49
N ASN A 296 11.80 -12.79 -12.94
CA ASN A 296 12.81 -12.89 -13.99
C ASN A 296 13.96 -13.80 -13.53
N ASN A 297 14.43 -13.59 -12.30
CA ASN A 297 15.44 -14.45 -11.68
C ASN A 297 14.97 -15.90 -11.50
N ASN A 298 13.71 -16.11 -11.13
CA ASN A 298 13.14 -17.45 -11.03
C ASN A 298 13.09 -18.13 -12.40
N PHE A 299 12.67 -17.41 -13.45
CA PHE A 299 12.61 -17.94 -14.81
C PHE A 299 13.99 -18.31 -15.34
N TYR A 300 14.97 -17.43 -15.19
CA TYR A 300 16.38 -17.70 -15.48
C TYR A 300 16.86 -19.02 -14.83
N ASN A 301 16.60 -19.18 -13.52
CA ASN A 301 16.98 -20.39 -12.79
C ASN A 301 16.21 -21.65 -13.23
N ILE A 302 14.94 -21.51 -13.63
CA ILE A 302 14.15 -22.60 -14.21
C ILE A 302 14.78 -23.06 -15.53
N CYS A 303 15.12 -22.14 -16.43
CA CYS A 303 15.75 -22.45 -17.72
C CYS A 303 17.13 -23.10 -17.52
N LYS A 304 17.95 -22.55 -16.61
CA LYS A 304 19.26 -23.10 -16.25
C LYS A 304 19.19 -24.55 -15.75
N SER A 305 18.20 -24.84 -14.89
CA SER A 305 18.05 -26.16 -14.25
C SER A 305 17.24 -27.17 -15.06
N ASN A 306 16.48 -26.71 -16.06
CA ASN A 306 15.63 -27.56 -16.89
C ASN A 306 15.68 -27.15 -18.37
N PRO A 307 16.75 -27.55 -19.09
CA PRO A 307 16.94 -27.19 -20.49
C PRO A 307 15.80 -27.66 -21.42
N THR A 308 15.02 -28.67 -21.02
CA THR A 308 13.84 -29.13 -21.79
C THR A 308 12.75 -28.06 -21.90
N ILE A 309 12.64 -27.14 -20.94
CA ILE A 309 11.72 -25.99 -21.06
C ILE A 309 12.16 -25.10 -22.23
N VAL A 310 13.45 -24.79 -22.31
CA VAL A 310 14.03 -24.01 -23.40
C VAL A 310 13.85 -24.72 -24.75
N LYS A 311 14.05 -26.04 -24.82
CA LYS A 311 13.77 -26.82 -26.05
C LYS A 311 12.35 -26.68 -26.56
N LYS A 312 11.36 -26.68 -25.66
CA LYS A 312 9.96 -26.50 -26.03
C LYS A 312 9.69 -25.08 -26.52
N ILE A 313 10.31 -24.07 -25.89
CA ILE A 313 10.24 -22.68 -26.35
C ILE A 313 10.87 -22.54 -27.76
N ILE A 314 12.04 -23.13 -28.00
CA ILE A 314 12.67 -23.21 -29.33
C ILE A 314 11.73 -23.89 -30.35
N SER A 315 11.03 -24.95 -29.93
CA SER A 315 10.12 -25.69 -30.82
C SER A 315 8.89 -24.87 -31.18
N TYR A 316 8.33 -24.13 -30.23
CA TYR A 316 7.26 -23.16 -30.46
C TYR A 316 7.70 -22.14 -31.52
N GLU A 317 8.85 -21.50 -31.31
CA GLU A 317 9.42 -20.52 -32.24
C GLU A 317 9.65 -21.07 -33.64
N LYS A 318 10.25 -22.26 -33.76
CA LYS A 318 10.46 -22.90 -35.08
C LYS A 318 9.15 -23.14 -35.83
N GLU A 319 8.08 -23.48 -35.12
CA GLU A 319 6.76 -23.76 -35.70
C GLU A 319 6.01 -22.47 -36.04
N THR A 320 6.19 -21.38 -35.28
CA THR A 320 5.52 -20.09 -35.52
C THR A 320 6.27 -19.17 -36.48
N ARG A 321 7.60 -19.31 -36.62
CA ARG A 321 8.45 -18.44 -37.45
C ARG A 321 7.95 -18.19 -38.88
N PRO A 322 7.43 -19.18 -39.64
CA PRO A 322 6.93 -18.97 -41.00
C PRO A 322 5.74 -17.99 -41.08
N TYR A 323 5.06 -17.75 -39.96
CA TYR A 323 3.85 -16.94 -39.86
C TYR A 323 4.13 -15.53 -39.33
N ILE A 324 5.35 -15.25 -38.83
CA ILE A 324 5.73 -13.94 -38.26
C ILE A 324 5.64 -12.82 -39.31
N THR A 325 6.01 -13.10 -40.56
CA THR A 325 6.00 -12.11 -41.64
C THR A 325 4.63 -11.91 -42.28
N ASN A 326 3.66 -12.80 -42.00
CA ASN A 326 2.30 -12.76 -42.51
C ASN A 326 1.32 -13.02 -41.35
N ILE A 327 1.02 -11.97 -40.57
CA ILE A 327 0.17 -11.93 -39.35
C ILE A 327 -1.26 -12.52 -39.54
N THR A 328 -1.61 -13.05 -40.71
CA THR A 328 -2.95 -13.53 -41.06
C THR A 328 -3.33 -14.91 -40.51
N SER A 329 -2.41 -15.67 -39.90
CA SER A 329 -2.64 -17.08 -39.50
C SER A 329 -2.62 -17.29 -37.97
N LEU A 330 -3.62 -16.73 -37.27
CA LEU A 330 -3.72 -16.80 -35.80
C LEU A 330 -3.93 -18.23 -35.25
N SER A 331 -4.51 -19.13 -36.03
CA SER A 331 -4.79 -20.52 -35.62
C SER A 331 -3.51 -21.33 -35.38
N GLU A 332 -2.49 -21.11 -36.19
CA GLU A 332 -1.23 -21.85 -36.16
C GLU A 332 -0.38 -21.43 -34.96
N TYR A 333 -0.41 -20.15 -34.59
CA TYR A 333 0.15 -19.67 -33.33
C TYR A 333 -0.54 -20.30 -32.13
N ASP A 334 -1.87 -20.32 -32.11
CA ASP A 334 -2.65 -20.92 -31.02
C ASP A 334 -2.35 -22.43 -30.87
N GLU A 335 -2.21 -23.15 -31.98
CA GLU A 335 -1.86 -24.58 -32.00
C GLU A 335 -0.44 -24.82 -31.46
N ALA A 336 0.56 -24.14 -32.01
CA ALA A 336 1.95 -24.25 -31.57
C ALA A 336 2.08 -23.86 -30.08
N PHE A 337 1.41 -22.78 -29.66
CA PHE A 337 1.40 -22.33 -28.27
C PHE A 337 0.82 -23.41 -27.35
N SER A 338 -0.35 -23.95 -27.73
CA SER A 338 -1.04 -25.00 -26.97
C SER A 338 -0.20 -26.28 -26.85
N LYS A 339 0.58 -26.60 -27.89
CA LYS A 339 1.43 -27.78 -27.97
C LYS A 339 2.70 -27.66 -27.14
N PHE A 340 3.37 -26.51 -27.17
CA PHE A 340 4.72 -26.38 -26.59
C PHE A 340 4.78 -25.56 -25.30
N VAL A 341 4.16 -24.38 -25.28
CA VAL A 341 4.30 -23.41 -24.18
C VAL A 341 3.25 -23.62 -23.10
N LYS A 342 1.99 -23.80 -23.50
CA LYS A 342 0.85 -23.99 -22.59
C LYS A 342 1.10 -25.08 -21.52
N PRO A 343 1.63 -26.28 -21.85
CA PRO A 343 1.88 -27.32 -20.86
C PRO A 343 2.96 -26.94 -19.83
N ILE A 344 3.86 -26.01 -20.16
CA ILE A 344 4.86 -25.48 -19.22
C ILE A 344 4.18 -24.51 -18.26
N ILE A 345 3.49 -23.50 -18.77
CA ILE A 345 2.90 -22.44 -17.94
C ILE A 345 1.72 -22.93 -17.09
N ASP A 346 1.00 -23.96 -17.55
CA ASP A 346 -0.09 -24.59 -16.78
C ASP A 346 0.43 -25.54 -15.70
N SER A 347 1.71 -25.94 -15.78
CA SER A 347 2.30 -26.82 -14.79
C SER A 347 2.37 -26.14 -13.43
N ARG A 348 1.78 -26.79 -12.41
CA ARG A 348 1.84 -26.29 -11.04
C ARG A 348 3.27 -26.17 -10.53
N LYS A 349 4.18 -27.04 -10.98
CA LYS A 349 5.61 -26.98 -10.64
C LYS A 349 6.24 -25.70 -11.17
N PHE A 350 6.03 -25.40 -12.46
CA PHE A 350 6.53 -24.17 -13.08
C PHE A 350 5.97 -22.94 -12.37
N GLN A 351 4.64 -22.87 -12.23
CA GLN A 351 3.96 -21.76 -11.56
C GLN A 351 4.51 -21.50 -10.15
N ASN A 352 4.65 -22.53 -9.32
CA ASN A 352 5.18 -22.40 -7.97
C ASN A 352 6.65 -21.94 -7.94
N GLN A 353 7.47 -22.39 -8.90
CA GLN A 353 8.87 -21.96 -9.01
C GLN A 353 8.96 -20.51 -9.51
N TYR A 354 8.16 -20.17 -10.51
CA TYR A 354 8.14 -18.86 -11.16
C TYR A 354 7.66 -17.76 -10.20
N THR A 355 6.55 -17.97 -9.48
CA THR A 355 6.00 -16.97 -8.55
C THR A 355 6.62 -17.04 -7.14
N LYS A 356 7.68 -17.82 -6.95
CA LYS A 356 8.29 -18.04 -5.63
C LYS A 356 8.84 -16.72 -5.10
N ASN A 357 8.44 -16.34 -3.89
CA ASN A 357 8.84 -15.08 -3.23
C ASN A 357 8.44 -13.79 -3.96
N ALA A 358 7.58 -13.86 -4.99
CA ALA A 358 7.09 -12.67 -5.71
C ALA A 358 6.41 -11.65 -4.79
N PHE A 359 5.83 -12.11 -3.67
CA PHE A 359 5.18 -11.28 -2.66
C PHE A 359 5.95 -11.20 -1.33
N LYS A 360 7.27 -11.40 -1.35
CA LYS A 360 8.07 -11.29 -0.13
C LYS A 360 8.10 -9.82 0.31
N SER A 361 7.69 -9.55 1.54
CA SER A 361 7.70 -8.19 2.12
C SER A 361 9.09 -7.55 2.02
N GLN A 362 9.15 -6.32 1.51
CA GLN A 362 10.35 -5.51 1.41
C GLN A 362 10.19 -4.19 2.14
N ASN A 363 11.31 -3.65 2.62
CA ASN A 363 11.36 -2.32 3.20
C ASN A 363 11.92 -1.35 2.17
N GLY A 364 11.26 -0.21 1.99
CA GLY A 364 11.83 0.88 1.21
C GLY A 364 11.30 2.23 1.66
N TRP A 365 11.34 3.21 0.77
CA TRP A 365 11.14 4.61 1.12
C TRP A 365 10.42 5.37 0.02
N ASP A 366 9.31 6.02 0.36
CA ASP A 366 8.61 6.94 -0.54
C ASP A 366 9.14 8.36 -0.39
N LYS A 367 9.29 9.03 -1.52
CA LYS A 367 9.95 10.33 -1.62
C LYS A 367 8.95 11.41 -2.02
N PHE A 368 9.05 12.56 -1.37
CA PHE A 368 8.19 13.72 -1.60
C PHE A 368 9.03 15.00 -1.63
N ASN A 369 8.72 15.91 -2.54
CA ASN A 369 9.18 17.30 -2.46
C ASN A 369 8.04 18.17 -1.95
N LEU A 370 8.16 18.67 -0.72
CA LEU A 370 7.21 19.60 -0.13
C LEU A 370 7.55 21.02 -0.58
N ASN A 371 6.68 21.66 -1.36
CA ASN A 371 7.04 22.87 -2.11
C ASN A 371 6.51 24.17 -1.51
N TYR A 372 5.34 24.12 -0.87
CA TYR A 372 4.72 25.28 -0.24
C TYR A 372 3.75 24.82 0.85
N THR A 373 3.45 25.71 1.79
CA THR A 373 2.46 25.43 2.85
C THR A 373 1.04 25.67 2.36
N THR A 374 0.07 24.90 2.86
CA THR A 374 -1.35 25.05 2.53
C THR A 374 -2.23 25.01 3.77
N SER A 375 -3.39 25.66 3.69
CA SER A 375 -4.41 25.68 4.73
C SER A 375 -5.79 25.87 4.12
N PHE A 376 -6.72 24.97 4.42
CA PHE A 376 -8.09 25.01 3.89
C PHE A 376 -9.07 24.36 4.86
N LYS A 377 -10.37 24.59 4.65
CA LYS A 377 -11.45 24.01 5.47
C LYS A 377 -12.28 23.03 4.66
N ILE A 378 -12.60 21.90 5.27
CA ILE A 378 -13.62 20.96 4.78
C ILE A 378 -14.59 20.71 5.94
N TYR A 379 -15.84 21.14 5.75
CA TYR A 379 -16.84 21.21 6.81
C TYR A 379 -16.28 21.97 8.04
N ASN A 380 -16.35 21.36 9.23
CA ASN A 380 -15.87 21.95 10.48
C ASN A 380 -14.38 21.67 10.77
N SER A 381 -13.68 20.98 9.88
CA SER A 381 -12.27 20.62 10.06
C SER A 381 -11.40 21.49 9.17
N ARG A 382 -10.40 22.11 9.78
CA ARG A 382 -9.35 22.82 9.06
C ARG A 382 -8.17 21.89 8.85
N PHE A 383 -7.67 21.82 7.63
CA PHE A 383 -6.48 21.11 7.24
C PHE A 383 -5.33 22.09 7.05
N ILE A 384 -4.14 21.70 7.48
CA ILE A 384 -2.89 22.42 7.29
C ILE A 384 -1.82 21.44 6.84
N GLY A 385 -0.90 21.87 5.99
CA GLY A 385 0.19 21.01 5.54
C GLY A 385 0.94 21.60 4.37
N TYR A 386 1.19 20.78 3.36
CA TYR A 386 2.04 21.14 2.23
C TYR A 386 1.45 20.67 0.90
N GLY A 387 1.72 21.40 -0.17
CA GLY A 387 1.68 20.82 -1.52
C GLY A 387 2.95 20.01 -1.77
N TRP A 388 2.81 18.83 -2.40
CA TRP A 388 3.94 17.98 -2.74
C TRP A 388 3.99 17.64 -4.23
N THR A 389 5.19 17.36 -4.74
CA THR A 389 5.42 16.81 -6.08
C THR A 389 6.43 15.66 -6.05
N TYR A 390 6.25 14.67 -6.94
CA TYR A 390 7.21 13.59 -7.21
C TYR A 390 6.92 12.97 -8.58
N ASN A 391 7.95 12.80 -9.43
CA ASN A 391 7.84 12.16 -10.76
C ASN A 391 6.59 12.58 -11.59
N LYS A 392 6.40 13.89 -11.80
CA LYS A 392 5.25 14.51 -12.50
C LYS A 392 3.88 14.37 -11.80
N ALA A 393 3.78 13.62 -10.70
CA ALA A 393 2.62 13.63 -9.83
C ALA A 393 2.68 14.79 -8.82
N SER A 394 1.52 15.24 -8.37
CA SER A 394 1.38 16.27 -7.35
C SER A 394 0.16 16.02 -6.48
N GLY A 395 0.19 16.53 -5.25
CA GLY A 395 -0.93 16.43 -4.33
C GLY A 395 -0.71 17.30 -3.09
N VAL A 396 -1.40 16.96 -2.00
CA VAL A 396 -1.22 17.59 -0.71
C VAL A 396 -0.91 16.58 0.38
N LEU A 397 -0.07 16.98 1.32
CA LEU A 397 0.24 16.23 2.54
C LEU A 397 -0.22 17.06 3.73
N VAL A 398 -1.35 16.69 4.33
CA VAL A 398 -2.06 17.54 5.29
C VAL A 398 -2.43 16.82 6.58
N THR A 399 -2.58 17.58 7.65
CA THR A 399 -3.11 17.11 8.94
C THR A 399 -4.24 18.02 9.40
N LYS A 400 -5.11 17.51 10.28
CA LYS A 400 -6.14 18.35 10.90
C LYS A 400 -5.49 19.31 11.90
N ALA A 401 -5.79 20.60 11.74
CA ALA A 401 -5.50 21.59 12.75
C ALA A 401 -6.36 21.32 14.00
N GLN A 402 -5.75 21.48 15.17
CA GLN A 402 -6.36 21.32 16.48
C GLN A 402 -7.02 22.61 16.97
N ASN A 403 -6.62 23.76 16.39
CA ASN A 403 -7.22 25.07 16.63
C ASN A 403 -6.95 26.00 15.43
N ASP A 404 -7.59 27.16 15.41
CA ASP A 404 -7.49 28.13 14.31
C ASP A 404 -6.16 28.89 14.24
N GLN A 405 -5.30 28.78 15.24
CA GLN A 405 -3.99 29.43 15.25
C GLN A 405 -2.89 28.56 14.66
N GLN A 406 -3.13 27.25 14.46
CA GLN A 406 -2.12 26.34 13.94
C GLN A 406 -1.81 26.59 12.47
N LYS A 407 -0.54 26.71 12.13
CA LYS A 407 -0.06 26.81 10.75
C LYS A 407 0.98 25.74 10.47
N ALA A 408 0.96 25.22 9.25
CA ALA A 408 2.06 24.39 8.76
C ALA A 408 3.27 25.30 8.47
N VAL A 409 4.46 24.84 8.84
CA VAL A 409 5.72 25.52 8.55
C VAL A 409 6.76 24.50 8.11
N PHE A 410 7.72 24.90 7.29
CA PHE A 410 8.92 24.08 7.10
C PHE A 410 9.76 24.09 8.38
N ALA A 411 10.41 22.96 8.69
CA ALA A 411 11.39 22.99 9.77
C ALA A 411 12.59 23.83 9.33
N LYS A 412 13.11 24.66 10.23
CA LYS A 412 14.36 25.37 10.02
C LYS A 412 15.50 24.41 9.70
N PRO A 413 16.49 24.83 8.90
CA PRO A 413 17.70 24.05 8.63
C PRO A 413 18.32 23.59 9.95
N SER A 414 18.81 22.36 9.98
CA SER A 414 19.67 21.92 11.07
C SER A 414 21.01 22.62 10.87
N ASN A 415 21.37 23.54 11.77
CA ASN A 415 22.71 24.11 11.80
C ASN A 415 23.76 23.04 12.10
#